data_AF-A0A8S1TP75-F1
#
_entry.id   AF-A0A8S1TP75-F1
#
_cell.length_a   1.000
_cell.length_b   1.000
_cell.length_c   1.000
_cell.angle_alpha   90.00
_cell.angle_beta   90.00
_cell.angle_gamma   90.00
#
_symmetry.space_group_name_H-M   'P 1'
#
loop_
_entity.id
_entity.type
_entity.pdbx_description
1 polymer ?
#
loop_
_entity_poly.entity_id
_entity_poly.type
_entity_poly.pdbx_seq_one_letter_code
_entity_poly.pdbx_strand_id
1 'polypeptide(L)'
;MQQELAELKGLIMQTLEANGQLAKIRASIRASVFNVVDSTDNNEKISPFFSENRKVQSIKELETGRELLELIKEFLNFYEMSYTNSIFSSEANLREEINRDAISKRLQINIEDKNKPLLHFVLVQAQKNQKLQQSQSTKTFGSIFSSQEMLSPQKSISSQISKNKPQIGASQQEFLKKQKEQFNLLQEQENKKRQKEFQKKQREELQQQEEIKLQKLNREKEENQLQEEKLKLEKQKLEQIKMNQELQQKSLEIELQRQAQLNQESELKQQQLDLQKKLIEQQQLAQEIQDNKQIQQFEEKQQEEQQKLIGIQQNVKETELKLNTILQEKTKIADELRLIKEQILVENNKLFQLTEQIQLEESNLQKLQQQIIVQQENKQKFENEQNVIKQEVIKFQDEKKTIQDQIDQLRQQLTEEEQNLESFKQNKVQEVQGLEEKFKQFQFDNNELDKKLAQLNIQKKELQSQIEQQCKLQIEISGEQEKFEIEKVEISKQIQELQKENKDLIEGRNFLLNQIDELNNQLNNAKNEIDEYKNQLLIGQLVPDEVEVVSSKINQKGSEVDAKATIDPYLETELVHTQYQDNDDFDYDDHLSF
;
A
#
# COMPACT_ATOMS: atom_id res chain seq x y z
N MET A 1 23.12 18.14 -30.64
CA MET A 1 22.05 17.59 -31.49
C MET A 1 22.04 16.06 -31.59
N GLN A 2 22.97 15.40 -32.31
CA GLN A 2 22.85 13.94 -32.55
C GLN A 2 22.88 13.09 -31.27
N GLN A 3 23.70 13.48 -30.29
CA GLN A 3 23.80 12.78 -29.00
C GLN A 3 22.53 12.98 -28.15
N GLU A 4 22.04 14.21 -28.00
CA GLU A 4 20.77 14.52 -27.32
C GLU A 4 19.59 13.75 -27.95
N LEU A 5 19.57 13.59 -29.28
CA LEU A 5 18.57 12.79 -29.98
C LEU A 5 18.66 11.28 -29.63
N ALA A 6 19.86 10.76 -29.38
CA ALA A 6 20.07 9.38 -28.94
C ALA A 6 19.64 9.18 -27.48
N GLU A 7 19.99 10.13 -26.60
CA GLU A 7 19.60 10.14 -25.19
C GLU A 7 18.06 10.26 -25.04
N LEU A 8 17.43 11.17 -25.80
CA LEU A 8 15.98 11.31 -25.86
C LEU A 8 15.29 10.03 -26.38
N LYS A 9 15.85 9.37 -27.41
CA LYS A 9 15.35 8.07 -27.89
C LYS A 9 15.48 6.97 -26.82
N GLY A 10 16.58 6.95 -26.08
CA GLY A 10 16.78 6.03 -24.95
C GLY A 10 15.73 6.23 -23.85
N LEU A 11 15.51 7.48 -23.44
CA LEU A 11 14.50 7.86 -22.44
C LEU A 11 13.08 7.51 -22.90
N ILE A 12 12.72 7.80 -24.16
CA ILE A 12 11.42 7.43 -24.74
C ILE A 12 11.27 5.90 -24.77
N MET A 13 12.30 5.15 -25.16
CA MET A 13 12.26 3.69 -25.19
C MET A 13 12.05 3.09 -23.79
N GLN A 14 12.84 3.52 -22.80
CA GLN A 14 12.67 3.11 -21.40
C GLN A 14 11.27 3.46 -20.86
N THR A 15 10.75 4.65 -21.19
CA THR A 15 9.41 5.08 -20.78
C THR A 15 8.31 4.20 -21.42
N LEU A 16 8.44 3.84 -22.69
CA LEU A 16 7.51 2.97 -23.39
C LEU A 16 7.61 1.50 -22.95
N GLU A 17 8.76 1.05 -22.43
CA GLU A 17 8.92 -0.27 -21.84
C GLU A 17 8.39 -0.34 -20.40
N ALA A 18 8.71 0.65 -19.56
CA ALA A 18 8.18 0.75 -18.20
C ALA A 18 6.65 0.87 -18.17
N ASN A 19 6.06 1.63 -19.11
CA ASN A 19 4.61 1.75 -19.27
C ASN A 19 3.98 0.56 -20.05
N GLY A 20 4.75 -0.49 -20.37
CA GLY A 20 4.28 -1.70 -21.08
C GLY A 20 3.85 -1.49 -22.53
N GLN A 21 3.80 -0.26 -23.04
CA GLN A 21 3.31 0.05 -24.39
C GLN A 21 4.17 -0.59 -25.49
N LEU A 22 5.49 -0.62 -25.33
CA LEU A 22 6.36 -1.31 -26.29
C LEU A 22 6.18 -2.84 -26.24
N ALA A 23 5.85 -3.40 -25.07
CA ALA A 23 5.47 -4.81 -24.95
C ALA A 23 4.12 -5.09 -25.65
N LYS A 24 3.11 -4.20 -25.49
CA LYS A 24 1.83 -4.27 -26.20
C LYS A 24 2.00 -4.20 -27.72
N ILE A 25 2.85 -3.30 -28.22
CA ILE A 25 3.17 -3.21 -29.65
C ILE A 25 3.88 -4.48 -30.14
N ARG A 26 4.90 -4.98 -29.41
CA ARG A 26 5.59 -6.23 -29.75
C ARG A 26 4.65 -7.44 -29.77
N ALA A 27 3.70 -7.53 -28.83
CA ALA A 27 2.70 -8.60 -28.79
C ALA A 27 1.68 -8.48 -29.95
N SER A 28 1.19 -7.27 -30.24
CA SER A 28 0.28 -7.01 -31.36
C SER A 28 0.91 -7.37 -32.71
N ILE A 29 2.16 -6.94 -32.96
CA ILE A 29 2.90 -7.29 -34.19
C ILE A 29 3.07 -8.81 -34.31
N ARG A 30 3.46 -9.51 -33.24
CA ARG A 30 3.59 -10.98 -33.25
C ARG A 30 2.25 -11.64 -33.58
N ALA A 31 1.17 -11.26 -32.90
CA ALA A 31 -0.17 -11.78 -33.15
C ALA A 31 -0.65 -11.53 -34.59
N SER A 32 -0.39 -10.33 -35.14
CA SER A 32 -0.68 -10.04 -36.56
C SER A 32 0.11 -10.93 -37.52
N VAL A 33 1.42 -11.14 -37.27
CA VAL A 33 2.25 -12.04 -38.09
C VAL A 33 1.77 -13.49 -37.99
N PHE A 34 1.51 -14.01 -36.79
CA PHE A 34 0.96 -15.35 -36.60
C PHE A 34 -0.38 -15.51 -37.32
N ASN A 35 -1.30 -14.55 -37.19
CA ASN A 35 -2.60 -14.62 -37.87
C ASN A 35 -2.49 -14.61 -39.40
N VAL A 36 -1.52 -13.87 -39.98
CA VAL A 36 -1.29 -13.84 -41.44
C VAL A 36 -0.65 -15.14 -41.94
N VAL A 37 0.30 -15.70 -41.19
CA VAL A 37 0.89 -17.02 -41.53
C VAL A 37 -0.16 -18.13 -41.37
N ASP A 38 -0.90 -18.16 -40.27
CA ASP A 38 -1.92 -19.18 -40.02
C ASP A 38 -3.14 -19.10 -40.96
N SER A 39 -3.39 -17.95 -41.61
CA SER A 39 -4.47 -17.77 -42.60
C SER A 39 -4.02 -17.94 -44.06
N THR A 40 -2.73 -18.13 -44.34
CA THR A 40 -2.25 -18.48 -45.69
C THR A 40 -2.21 -20.00 -45.90
N ASP A 41 -1.81 -20.78 -44.89
CA ASP A 41 -1.73 -22.25 -44.93
C ASP A 41 -3.08 -22.98 -44.74
N ASN A 42 -4.09 -22.64 -45.54
CA ASN A 42 -5.46 -23.19 -45.44
C ASN A 42 -5.59 -24.71 -45.64
N ASN A 43 -4.53 -25.39 -46.09
CA ASN A 43 -4.52 -26.84 -46.36
C ASN A 43 -3.80 -27.68 -45.30
N GLU A 44 -3.03 -27.09 -44.38
CA GLU A 44 -2.30 -27.84 -43.35
C GLU A 44 -2.85 -27.60 -41.93
N LYS A 45 -3.18 -28.68 -41.22
CA LYS A 45 -3.70 -28.65 -39.83
C LYS A 45 -2.59 -28.40 -38.78
N ILE A 46 -1.45 -27.86 -39.21
CA ILE A 46 -0.22 -27.73 -38.44
C ILE A 46 0.33 -26.33 -38.72
N SER A 47 0.59 -25.54 -37.67
CA SER A 47 1.27 -24.25 -37.84
C SER A 47 2.74 -24.45 -38.23
N PRO A 48 3.35 -23.63 -39.11
CA PRO A 48 4.78 -23.69 -39.40
C PRO A 48 5.67 -23.65 -38.14
N PHE A 49 5.20 -22.93 -37.10
CA PHE A 49 5.87 -22.79 -35.80
C PHE A 49 5.71 -24.03 -34.88
N PHE A 50 4.92 -25.04 -35.27
CA PHE A 50 4.69 -26.26 -34.49
C PHE A 50 5.99 -26.96 -34.06
N SER A 51 7.04 -26.87 -34.89
CA SER A 51 8.33 -27.53 -34.64
C SER A 51 9.17 -26.89 -33.52
N GLU A 52 8.87 -25.64 -33.11
CA GLU A 52 9.70 -24.87 -32.20
C GLU A 52 9.55 -25.33 -30.73
N ASN A 53 8.34 -25.72 -30.30
CA ASN A 53 8.05 -26.03 -28.89
C ASN A 53 7.74 -27.51 -28.63
N ARG A 54 8.78 -28.36 -28.73
CA ARG A 54 8.67 -29.82 -28.48
C ARG A 54 8.09 -30.20 -27.11
N LYS A 55 8.23 -29.35 -26.08
CA LYS A 55 7.67 -29.61 -24.75
C LYS A 55 6.14 -29.56 -24.77
N VAL A 56 5.55 -28.63 -25.51
CA VAL A 56 4.09 -28.53 -25.67
C VAL A 56 3.57 -29.64 -26.58
N GLN A 57 4.34 -30.07 -27.59
CA GLN A 57 4.02 -31.28 -28.38
C GLN A 57 3.84 -32.52 -27.48
N SER A 58 4.83 -32.81 -26.62
CA SER A 58 4.80 -33.97 -25.71
C SER A 58 3.67 -33.92 -24.69
N ILE A 59 3.16 -32.72 -24.36
CA ILE A 59 1.97 -32.55 -23.51
C ILE A 59 0.69 -32.75 -24.34
N LYS A 60 0.63 -32.27 -25.58
CA LYS A 60 -0.52 -32.43 -26.49
C LYS A 60 -0.79 -33.89 -26.89
N GLU A 61 0.24 -34.74 -26.83
CA GLU A 61 0.13 -36.21 -27.01
C GLU A 61 -0.60 -36.90 -25.85
N LEU A 62 -0.68 -36.29 -24.67
CA LEU A 62 -1.45 -36.78 -23.53
C LEU A 62 -2.88 -36.25 -23.58
N GLU A 63 -3.86 -37.12 -23.36
CA GLU A 63 -5.29 -36.75 -23.34
C GLU A 63 -5.56 -35.60 -22.35
N THR A 64 -5.13 -35.74 -21.09
CA THR A 64 -5.22 -34.70 -20.06
C THR A 64 -4.39 -33.45 -20.37
N GLY A 65 -3.35 -33.57 -21.20
CA GLY A 65 -2.50 -32.46 -21.63
C GLY A 65 -3.16 -31.63 -22.74
N ARG A 66 -3.89 -32.25 -23.66
CA ARG A 66 -4.80 -31.55 -24.58
C ARG A 66 -5.85 -30.76 -23.80
N GLU A 67 -6.49 -31.38 -22.81
CA GLU A 67 -7.51 -30.69 -22.00
C GLU A 67 -6.95 -29.51 -21.20
N LEU A 68 -5.72 -29.62 -20.68
CA LEU A 68 -5.00 -28.51 -20.04
C LEU A 68 -4.76 -27.34 -21.00
N LEU A 69 -4.32 -27.61 -22.24
CA LEU A 69 -4.11 -26.58 -23.26
C LEU A 69 -5.43 -25.93 -23.69
N GLU A 70 -6.51 -26.71 -23.79
CA GLU A 70 -7.86 -26.22 -24.07
C GLU A 70 -8.41 -25.35 -22.93
N LEU A 71 -8.18 -25.70 -21.65
CA LEU A 71 -8.50 -24.86 -20.49
C LEU A 71 -7.72 -23.54 -20.45
N ILE A 72 -6.44 -23.56 -20.80
CA ILE A 72 -5.61 -22.34 -20.88
C ILE A 72 -6.12 -21.42 -21.99
N LYS A 73 -6.48 -21.98 -23.16
CA LYS A 73 -7.07 -21.21 -24.26
C LYS A 73 -8.48 -20.68 -23.92
N GLU A 74 -9.30 -21.41 -23.16
CA GLU A 74 -10.58 -20.87 -22.63
C GLU A 74 -10.35 -19.70 -21.68
N PHE A 75 -9.39 -19.80 -20.75
CA PHE A 75 -9.04 -18.71 -19.82
C PHE A 75 -8.58 -17.45 -20.57
N LEU A 76 -7.70 -17.58 -21.57
CA LEU A 76 -7.22 -16.47 -22.37
C LEU A 76 -8.34 -15.83 -23.21
N ASN A 77 -9.29 -16.63 -23.71
CA ASN A 77 -10.45 -16.13 -24.44
C ASN A 77 -11.46 -15.44 -23.51
N PHE A 78 -11.67 -15.97 -22.30
CA PHE A 78 -12.61 -15.44 -21.31
C PHE A 78 -12.22 -14.03 -20.82
N TYR A 79 -10.93 -13.72 -20.75
CA TYR A 79 -10.41 -12.39 -20.41
C TYR A 79 -9.99 -11.54 -21.64
N GLU A 80 -10.52 -11.86 -22.83
CA GLU A 80 -10.30 -11.11 -24.07
C GLU A 80 -8.81 -10.90 -24.43
N MET A 81 -7.92 -11.80 -24.00
CA MET A 81 -6.46 -11.70 -24.15
C MET A 81 -6.00 -12.08 -25.57
N SER A 82 -6.64 -11.48 -26.59
CA SER A 82 -6.56 -11.83 -28.01
C SER A 82 -5.14 -11.95 -28.56
N TYR A 83 -4.24 -11.00 -28.26
CA TYR A 83 -2.84 -11.08 -28.70
C TYR A 83 -2.11 -12.29 -28.13
N THR A 84 -2.29 -12.57 -26.83
CA THR A 84 -1.70 -13.73 -26.15
C THR A 84 -2.32 -15.03 -26.64
N ASN A 85 -3.63 -15.04 -26.91
CA ASN A 85 -4.37 -16.19 -27.43
C ASN A 85 -3.94 -16.55 -28.87
N SER A 86 -3.71 -15.56 -29.73
CA SER A 86 -3.16 -15.76 -31.10
C SER A 86 -1.78 -16.43 -31.04
N ILE A 87 -0.84 -15.84 -30.28
CA ILE A 87 0.52 -16.38 -30.09
C ILE A 87 0.46 -17.80 -29.50
N PHE A 88 -0.30 -18.00 -28.42
CA PHE A 88 -0.44 -19.31 -27.76
C PHE A 88 -1.07 -20.38 -28.67
N SER A 89 -2.09 -20.01 -29.46
CA SER A 89 -2.75 -20.94 -30.39
C SER A 89 -1.79 -21.41 -31.48
N SER A 90 -0.90 -20.54 -31.98
CA SER A 90 0.12 -20.90 -32.96
C SER A 90 1.26 -21.72 -32.35
N GLU A 91 1.87 -21.24 -31.24
CA GLU A 91 2.99 -21.93 -30.56
C GLU A 91 2.60 -23.32 -30.00
N ALA A 92 1.37 -23.48 -29.49
CA ALA A 92 0.85 -24.77 -29.03
C ALA A 92 0.20 -25.60 -30.15
N ASN A 93 0.05 -25.03 -31.35
CA ASN A 93 -0.71 -25.60 -32.47
C ASN A 93 -2.14 -26.01 -32.05
N LEU A 94 -2.84 -25.15 -31.31
CA LEU A 94 -4.28 -25.24 -31.01
C LEU A 94 -5.04 -24.27 -31.93
N ARG A 95 -5.05 -24.55 -33.24
CA ARG A 95 -5.83 -23.79 -34.23
C ARG A 95 -7.35 -24.01 -34.13
N GLU A 96 -7.81 -25.07 -33.46
CA GLU A 96 -9.23 -25.37 -33.26
C GLU A 96 -9.96 -24.26 -32.45
N GLU A 97 -11.19 -23.91 -32.85
CA GLU A 97 -12.09 -23.07 -32.06
C GLU A 97 -12.58 -23.81 -30.81
N ILE A 98 -12.63 -23.12 -29.68
CA ILE A 98 -13.00 -23.73 -28.39
C ILE A 98 -14.42 -23.35 -28.00
N ASN A 99 -15.24 -24.38 -27.78
CA ASN A 99 -16.55 -24.25 -27.16
C ASN A 99 -16.46 -24.55 -25.65
N ARG A 100 -16.68 -23.52 -24.84
CA ARG A 100 -16.69 -23.56 -23.36
C ARG A 100 -17.67 -24.61 -22.80
N ASP A 101 -18.83 -24.76 -23.42
CA ASP A 101 -19.87 -25.74 -23.03
C ASP A 101 -19.57 -27.17 -23.50
N ALA A 102 -18.55 -27.37 -24.35
CA ALA A 102 -18.05 -28.70 -24.68
C ALA A 102 -16.97 -29.15 -23.67
N ILE A 103 -16.03 -28.26 -23.32
CA ILE A 103 -15.00 -28.54 -22.30
C ILE A 103 -15.64 -28.83 -20.94
N SER A 104 -16.60 -28.01 -20.50
CA SER A 104 -17.23 -28.18 -19.17
C SER A 104 -17.96 -29.52 -19.03
N LYS A 105 -18.61 -30.01 -20.10
CA LYS A 105 -19.26 -31.33 -20.15
C LYS A 105 -18.24 -32.46 -20.12
N ARG A 106 -17.16 -32.35 -20.90
CA ARG A 106 -16.11 -33.39 -20.99
C ARG A 106 -15.36 -33.55 -19.66
N LEU A 107 -15.00 -32.44 -19.02
CA LEU A 107 -14.33 -32.39 -17.70
C LEU A 107 -15.28 -32.49 -16.50
N GLN A 108 -16.60 -32.63 -16.72
CA GLN A 108 -17.63 -32.70 -15.66
C GLN A 108 -17.59 -31.51 -14.67
N ILE A 109 -17.29 -30.31 -15.18
CA ILE A 109 -17.19 -29.07 -14.41
C ILE A 109 -18.58 -28.46 -14.22
N ASN A 110 -19.03 -28.34 -12.97
CA ASN A 110 -20.27 -27.62 -12.65
C ASN A 110 -20.06 -26.09 -12.73
N ILE A 111 -20.61 -25.45 -13.77
CA ILE A 111 -20.56 -23.99 -13.93
C ILE A 111 -21.63 -23.35 -13.02
N GLU A 112 -21.27 -23.13 -11.75
CA GLU A 112 -22.11 -22.45 -10.76
C GLU A 112 -22.26 -20.94 -11.06
N ASP A 113 -21.33 -20.35 -11.81
CA ASP A 113 -21.27 -18.91 -12.12
C ASP A 113 -20.67 -18.69 -13.53
N LYS A 114 -21.38 -17.99 -14.42
CA LYS A 114 -20.93 -17.77 -15.81
C LYS A 114 -19.78 -16.75 -15.93
N ASN A 115 -19.54 -15.94 -14.89
CA ASN A 115 -18.62 -14.80 -14.91
C ASN A 115 -17.19 -15.17 -14.48
N LYS A 116 -16.81 -16.46 -14.54
CA LYS A 116 -15.48 -16.96 -14.18
C LYS A 116 -14.99 -18.02 -15.18
N PRO A 117 -13.69 -18.08 -15.53
CA PRO A 117 -13.15 -19.08 -16.46
C PRO A 117 -13.27 -20.50 -15.89
N LEU A 118 -13.27 -21.53 -16.73
CA LEU A 118 -13.40 -22.94 -16.32
C LEU A 118 -12.29 -23.36 -15.34
N LEU A 119 -11.08 -22.81 -15.50
CA LEU A 119 -9.94 -23.08 -14.61
C LEU A 119 -10.21 -22.71 -13.13
N HIS A 120 -11.04 -21.69 -12.86
CA HIS A 120 -11.47 -21.36 -11.49
C HIS A 120 -12.29 -22.52 -10.88
N PHE A 121 -13.21 -23.11 -11.65
CA PHE A 121 -14.06 -24.19 -11.16
C PHE A 121 -13.28 -25.49 -10.93
N VAL A 122 -12.28 -25.79 -11.76
CA VAL A 122 -11.33 -26.90 -11.53
C VAL A 122 -10.64 -26.76 -10.17
N LEU A 123 -10.14 -25.56 -9.84
CA LEU A 123 -9.51 -25.29 -8.55
C LEU A 123 -10.49 -25.39 -7.38
N VAL A 124 -11.71 -24.86 -7.51
CA VAL A 124 -12.77 -24.98 -6.50
C VAL A 124 -13.16 -26.45 -6.27
N GLN A 125 -13.27 -27.26 -7.32
CA GLN A 125 -13.60 -28.68 -7.23
C GLN A 125 -12.47 -29.48 -6.58
N ALA A 126 -11.20 -29.19 -6.91
CA ALA A 126 -10.04 -29.77 -6.24
C ALA A 126 -10.02 -29.44 -4.73
N GLN A 127 -10.31 -28.19 -4.34
CA GLN A 127 -10.39 -27.78 -2.93
C GLN A 127 -11.59 -28.40 -2.19
N LYS A 128 -12.76 -28.51 -2.84
CA LYS A 128 -13.94 -29.24 -2.31
C LYS A 128 -13.54 -30.70 -2.01
N ASN A 129 -12.87 -31.37 -2.95
CA ASN A 129 -12.43 -32.75 -2.81
C ASN A 129 -11.34 -32.96 -1.73
N GLN A 130 -10.37 -32.04 -1.61
CA GLN A 130 -9.31 -32.13 -0.60
C GLN A 130 -9.87 -32.08 0.84
N LYS A 131 -10.88 -31.23 1.08
CA LYS A 131 -11.57 -31.14 2.39
C LYS A 131 -12.38 -32.40 2.72
N LEU A 132 -12.95 -33.07 1.71
CA LEU A 132 -13.64 -34.35 1.86
C LEU A 132 -12.68 -35.51 2.20
N GLN A 133 -11.44 -35.47 1.72
CA GLN A 133 -10.43 -36.49 2.05
C GLN A 133 -9.88 -36.31 3.49
N GLN A 134 -9.58 -35.07 3.90
CA GLN A 134 -9.10 -34.76 5.25
C GLN A 134 -10.12 -35.10 6.36
N SER A 135 -11.40 -35.14 6.04
CA SER A 135 -12.48 -35.49 6.99
C SER A 135 -12.75 -37.00 7.10
N GLN A 136 -12.04 -37.84 6.33
CA GLN A 136 -12.10 -39.30 6.44
C GLN A 136 -10.89 -39.92 7.17
N SER A 137 -9.73 -39.26 7.15
CA SER A 137 -8.47 -39.79 7.73
C SER A 137 -8.35 -39.72 9.26
N THR A 138 -9.31 -39.12 9.97
CA THR A 138 -9.25 -38.93 11.44
C THR A 138 -9.94 -40.03 12.26
N LYS A 139 -10.66 -40.97 11.62
CA LYS A 139 -11.49 -41.98 12.32
C LYS A 139 -10.74 -43.22 12.86
N THR A 140 -9.41 -43.20 12.92
CA THR A 140 -8.62 -44.41 13.28
C THR A 140 -7.47 -44.18 14.26
N PHE A 141 -7.34 -42.99 14.88
CA PHE A 141 -6.32 -42.74 15.91
C PHE A 141 -6.77 -41.83 17.07
N GLY A 142 -8.08 -41.61 17.21
CA GLY A 142 -8.69 -40.70 18.21
C GLY A 142 -9.36 -41.43 19.38
N SER A 143 -8.63 -42.32 20.05
CA SER A 143 -9.05 -42.89 21.35
C SER A 143 -7.85 -42.88 22.29
N ILE A 144 -8.12 -42.73 23.60
CA ILE A 144 -7.17 -42.32 24.65
C ILE A 144 -6.87 -40.81 24.60
N PHE A 145 -7.01 -40.16 25.77
CA PHE A 145 -7.03 -38.71 26.05
C PHE A 145 -8.15 -37.88 25.38
N SER A 146 -8.80 -36.94 26.08
CA SER A 146 -9.21 -36.87 27.49
C SER A 146 -10.25 -35.76 27.58
N SER A 147 -11.47 -36.04 28.04
CA SER A 147 -12.39 -34.96 28.38
C SER A 147 -11.86 -34.22 29.61
N GLN A 148 -11.93 -32.89 29.61
CA GLN A 148 -11.67 -32.09 30.81
C GLN A 148 -12.67 -30.94 30.88
N GLU A 149 -13.76 -31.16 31.62
CA GLU A 149 -14.73 -30.12 31.95
C GLU A 149 -14.18 -29.16 33.01
N MET A 150 -14.91 -28.05 33.19
CA MET A 150 -14.62 -27.01 34.17
C MET A 150 -14.80 -27.52 35.61
N LEU A 151 -14.17 -26.87 36.59
CA LEU A 151 -14.85 -26.46 37.84
C LEU A 151 -14.03 -25.46 38.67
N SER A 152 -14.77 -24.71 39.50
CA SER A 152 -14.26 -23.66 40.41
C SER A 152 -14.05 -24.22 41.83
N PRO A 153 -13.31 -23.52 42.74
CA PRO A 153 -12.78 -24.13 43.96
C PRO A 153 -13.70 -24.02 45.20
N GLN A 154 -13.54 -24.93 46.18
CA GLN A 154 -13.87 -24.69 47.60
C GLN A 154 -13.07 -25.56 48.60
N LYS A 155 -13.12 -25.11 49.85
CA LYS A 155 -12.49 -25.51 51.13
C LYS A 155 -12.66 -27.03 51.47
N SER A 156 -11.90 -27.69 52.35
CA SER A 156 -11.79 -27.38 53.79
C SER A 156 -11.00 -28.41 54.67
N ILE A 157 -10.42 -27.92 55.78
CA ILE A 157 -10.31 -28.53 57.16
C ILE A 157 -9.33 -29.71 57.49
N SER A 158 -8.82 -29.67 58.74
CA SER A 158 -8.04 -30.66 59.54
C SER A 158 -6.55 -30.89 59.20
N SER A 159 -5.54 -30.83 60.11
CA SER A 159 -5.30 -31.18 61.55
C SER A 159 -4.53 -32.53 61.71
N GLN A 160 -3.64 -32.81 62.69
CA GLN A 160 -3.26 -32.19 63.99
C GLN A 160 -1.74 -32.30 64.33
N ILE A 161 -1.26 -31.36 65.18
CA ILE A 161 -0.32 -31.48 66.34
C ILE A 161 0.96 -32.35 66.25
N SER A 162 2.12 -31.72 66.48
CA SER A 162 3.13 -32.17 67.49
C SER A 162 4.15 -31.06 67.85
N LYS A 163 4.85 -31.22 68.98
CA LYS A 163 5.67 -30.17 69.64
C LYS A 163 7.18 -30.48 69.58
N ASN A 164 8.03 -29.47 69.39
CA ASN A 164 9.13 -29.09 70.32
C ASN A 164 9.96 -27.88 69.81
N LYS A 165 10.90 -27.42 70.64
CA LYS A 165 11.61 -26.12 70.60
C LYS A 165 13.13 -26.38 70.85
N PRO A 166 14.03 -25.42 70.61
CA PRO A 166 14.39 -24.74 69.37
C PRO A 166 15.82 -25.12 68.88
N GLN A 167 16.17 -24.84 67.63
CA GLN A 167 17.59 -24.69 67.24
C GLN A 167 17.76 -23.67 66.11
N ILE A 168 18.57 -22.65 66.36
CA ILE A 168 18.99 -21.62 65.40
C ILE A 168 20.38 -22.02 64.89
N GLY A 169 20.63 -22.00 63.58
CA GLY A 169 21.98 -22.26 63.06
C GLY A 169 22.14 -22.61 61.56
N ALA A 170 21.07 -22.96 60.84
CA ALA A 170 21.20 -23.55 59.48
C ALA A 170 20.70 -22.68 58.30
N SER A 171 19.85 -21.68 58.52
CA SER A 171 19.12 -21.00 57.43
C SER A 171 19.97 -20.16 56.49
N GLN A 172 21.11 -19.63 56.95
CA GLN A 172 21.90 -18.66 56.18
C GLN A 172 22.74 -19.30 55.06
N GLN A 173 23.33 -20.48 55.31
CA GLN A 173 24.11 -21.19 54.29
C GLN A 173 23.22 -21.72 53.14
N GLU A 174 22.04 -22.23 53.46
CA GLU A 174 21.12 -22.75 52.44
C GLU A 174 20.55 -21.63 51.55
N PHE A 175 20.32 -20.43 52.12
CA PHE A 175 19.94 -19.24 51.37
C PHE A 175 21.06 -18.77 50.42
N LEU A 176 22.31 -18.64 50.90
CA LEU A 176 23.45 -18.28 50.06
C LEU A 176 23.69 -19.31 48.95
N LYS A 177 23.47 -20.60 49.22
CA LYS A 177 23.59 -21.67 48.21
C LYS A 177 22.54 -21.51 47.11
N LYS A 178 21.27 -21.31 47.48
CA LYS A 178 20.16 -21.05 46.53
C LYS A 178 20.39 -19.77 45.71
N GLN A 179 20.94 -18.69 46.30
CA GLN A 179 21.34 -17.49 45.55
C GLN A 179 22.46 -17.78 44.54
N LYS A 180 23.51 -18.53 44.91
CA LYS A 180 24.58 -18.92 43.96
C LYS A 180 24.06 -19.82 42.84
N GLU A 181 23.17 -20.76 43.15
CA GLU A 181 22.55 -21.63 42.16
C GLU A 181 21.68 -20.84 41.16
N GLN A 182 20.88 -19.86 41.63
CA GLN A 182 20.14 -18.95 40.75
C GLN A 182 21.07 -18.06 39.91
N PHE A 183 22.14 -17.49 40.49
CA PHE A 183 23.09 -16.64 39.76
C PHE A 183 23.82 -17.42 38.65
N ASN A 184 24.29 -18.63 38.96
CA ASN A 184 24.93 -19.51 37.97
C ASN A 184 23.96 -19.89 36.84
N LEU A 185 22.69 -20.21 37.17
CA LEU A 185 21.67 -20.51 36.18
C LEU A 185 21.38 -19.30 35.27
N LEU A 186 21.40 -18.09 35.81
CA LEU A 186 21.23 -16.86 35.04
C LEU A 186 22.40 -16.62 34.07
N GLN A 187 23.64 -16.81 34.52
CA GLN A 187 24.82 -16.75 33.64
C GLN A 187 24.79 -17.84 32.56
N GLU A 188 24.36 -19.06 32.88
CA GLU A 188 24.26 -20.13 31.89
C GLU A 188 23.19 -19.83 30.82
N GLN A 189 22.07 -19.22 31.22
CA GLN A 189 21.04 -18.74 30.29
C GLN A 189 21.54 -17.58 29.42
N GLU A 190 22.28 -16.62 29.97
CA GLU A 190 22.92 -15.55 29.19
C GLU A 190 23.94 -16.11 28.19
N ASN A 191 24.83 -17.00 28.62
CA ASN A 191 25.83 -17.60 27.73
C ASN A 191 25.15 -18.39 26.60
N LYS A 192 24.05 -19.11 26.89
CA LYS A 192 23.22 -19.77 25.87
C LYS A 192 22.47 -18.78 24.94
N LYS A 193 22.11 -17.58 25.40
CA LYS A 193 21.60 -16.51 24.52
C LYS A 193 22.71 -15.99 23.59
N ARG A 194 23.83 -15.53 24.15
CA ARG A 194 24.98 -15.00 23.38
C ARG A 194 25.48 -16.01 22.34
N GLN A 195 25.53 -17.30 22.67
CA GLN A 195 25.93 -18.36 21.74
C GLN A 195 24.91 -18.56 20.60
N LYS A 196 23.60 -18.45 20.87
CA LYS A 196 22.56 -18.48 19.84
C LYS A 196 22.57 -17.24 18.95
N GLU A 197 22.82 -16.07 19.51
CA GLU A 197 22.96 -14.80 18.77
C GLU A 197 24.19 -14.83 17.85
N PHE A 198 25.31 -15.36 18.32
CA PHE A 198 26.51 -15.57 17.51
C PHE A 198 26.25 -16.55 16.34
N GLN A 199 25.57 -17.67 16.59
CA GLN A 199 25.16 -18.61 15.54
C GLN A 199 24.15 -18.02 14.55
N LYS A 200 23.23 -17.16 15.02
CA LYS A 200 22.29 -16.41 14.16
C LYS A 200 23.05 -15.45 13.25
N LYS A 201 23.98 -14.67 13.81
CA LYS A 201 24.79 -13.71 13.05
C LYS A 201 25.68 -14.39 12.01
N GLN A 202 26.32 -15.51 12.33
CA GLN A 202 27.08 -16.29 11.34
C GLN A 202 26.22 -16.80 10.18
N ARG A 203 24.96 -17.17 10.44
CA ARG A 203 24.02 -17.57 9.37
C ARG A 203 23.60 -16.39 8.50
N GLU A 204 23.36 -15.24 9.11
CA GLU A 204 23.02 -13.99 8.41
C GLU A 204 24.18 -13.51 7.52
N GLU A 205 25.42 -13.55 8.04
CA GLU A 205 26.64 -13.25 7.27
C GLU A 205 26.87 -14.25 6.12
N LEU A 206 26.56 -15.54 6.32
CA LEU A 206 26.65 -16.55 5.25
C LEU A 206 25.60 -16.32 4.16
N GLN A 207 24.35 -16.03 4.54
CA GLN A 207 23.26 -15.74 3.61
C GLN A 207 23.55 -14.49 2.77
N GLN A 208 24.08 -13.42 3.37
CA GLN A 208 24.52 -12.22 2.64
C GLN A 208 25.64 -12.54 1.63
N GLN A 209 26.59 -13.43 1.96
CA GLN A 209 27.62 -13.85 1.01
C GLN A 209 27.08 -14.71 -0.14
N GLU A 210 26.07 -15.55 0.10
CA GLU A 210 25.38 -16.30 -0.97
C GLU A 210 24.55 -15.38 -1.86
N GLU A 211 23.85 -14.41 -1.28
CA GLU A 211 23.08 -13.41 -2.03
C GLU A 211 23.99 -12.55 -2.92
N ILE A 212 25.11 -12.06 -2.40
CA ILE A 212 26.11 -11.30 -3.17
C ILE A 212 26.70 -12.14 -4.32
N LYS A 213 26.92 -13.45 -4.12
CA LYS A 213 27.34 -14.36 -5.22
C LYS A 213 26.25 -14.51 -6.27
N LEU A 214 24.99 -14.67 -5.86
CA LEU A 214 23.86 -14.83 -6.76
C LEU A 214 23.60 -13.56 -7.59
N GLN A 215 23.68 -12.38 -6.95
CA GLN A 215 23.58 -11.08 -7.64
C GLN A 215 24.71 -10.90 -8.69
N LYS A 216 25.96 -11.30 -8.37
CA LYS A 216 27.06 -11.26 -9.35
C LYS A 216 26.82 -12.19 -10.54
N LEU A 217 26.41 -13.44 -10.27
CA LEU A 217 26.11 -14.43 -11.31
C LEU A 217 24.94 -14.00 -12.22
N ASN A 218 23.98 -13.24 -11.69
CA ASN A 218 22.88 -12.69 -12.50
C ASN A 218 23.34 -11.52 -13.38
N ARG A 219 24.13 -10.58 -12.86
CA ARG A 219 24.73 -9.51 -13.67
C ARG A 219 25.60 -10.05 -14.80
N GLU A 220 26.41 -11.08 -14.54
CA GLU A 220 27.23 -11.73 -15.56
C GLU A 220 26.37 -12.37 -16.67
N LYS A 221 25.19 -12.92 -16.35
CA LYS A 221 24.23 -13.41 -17.36
C LYS A 221 23.58 -12.28 -18.14
N GLU A 222 23.19 -11.19 -17.47
CA GLU A 222 22.59 -10.00 -18.08
C GLU A 222 23.56 -9.33 -19.07
N GLU A 223 24.85 -9.19 -18.70
CA GLU A 223 25.90 -8.67 -19.56
C GLU A 223 26.15 -9.56 -20.79
N ASN A 224 26.20 -10.89 -20.61
CA ASN A 224 26.34 -11.83 -21.72
C ASN A 224 25.12 -11.79 -22.68
N GLN A 225 23.89 -11.76 -22.15
CA GLN A 225 22.67 -11.64 -22.96
C GLN A 225 22.65 -10.32 -23.76
N LEU A 226 23.01 -9.20 -23.12
CA LEU A 226 23.11 -7.90 -23.78
C LEU A 226 24.18 -7.90 -24.90
N GLN A 227 25.24 -8.70 -24.76
CA GLN A 227 26.28 -8.85 -25.78
C GLN A 227 25.84 -9.75 -26.95
N GLU A 228 25.09 -10.82 -26.69
CA GLU A 228 24.46 -11.63 -27.75
C GLU A 228 23.41 -10.84 -28.54
N GLU A 229 22.56 -10.03 -27.87
CA GLU A 229 21.58 -9.18 -28.55
C GLU A 229 22.24 -8.11 -29.43
N LYS A 230 23.33 -7.48 -28.96
CA LYS A 230 24.14 -6.55 -29.78
C LYS A 230 24.67 -7.23 -31.04
N LEU A 231 25.26 -8.43 -30.91
CA LEU A 231 25.78 -9.20 -32.04
C LEU A 231 24.67 -9.60 -33.03
N LYS A 232 23.48 -9.93 -32.54
CA LYS A 232 22.30 -10.26 -33.35
C LYS A 232 21.78 -9.05 -34.13
N LEU A 233 21.69 -7.90 -33.47
CA LEU A 233 21.29 -6.63 -34.09
C LEU A 233 22.31 -6.13 -35.13
N GLU A 234 23.61 -6.34 -34.89
CA GLU A 234 24.66 -6.01 -35.85
C GLU A 234 24.59 -6.89 -37.12
N LYS A 235 24.37 -8.20 -36.96
CA LYS A 235 24.12 -9.11 -38.09
C LYS A 235 22.91 -8.68 -38.93
N GLN A 236 21.79 -8.35 -38.28
CA GLN A 236 20.59 -7.87 -38.98
C GLN A 236 20.83 -6.57 -39.76
N LYS A 237 21.59 -5.62 -39.20
CA LYS A 237 21.99 -4.39 -39.91
C LYS A 237 22.86 -4.69 -41.13
N LEU A 238 23.84 -5.59 -41.00
CA LEU A 238 24.72 -5.96 -42.12
C LEU A 238 23.94 -6.67 -43.25
N GLU A 239 22.97 -7.50 -42.89
CA GLU A 239 22.07 -8.20 -43.83
C GLU A 239 21.13 -7.21 -44.55
N GLN A 240 20.56 -6.25 -43.82
CA GLN A 240 19.74 -5.19 -44.42
C GLN A 240 20.55 -4.25 -45.33
N ILE A 241 21.83 -3.99 -45.01
CA ILE A 241 22.75 -3.26 -45.90
C ILE A 241 22.99 -4.03 -47.21
N LYS A 242 23.24 -5.35 -47.14
CA LYS A 242 23.40 -6.19 -48.34
C LYS A 242 22.15 -6.18 -49.22
N MET A 243 20.96 -6.37 -48.63
CA MET A 243 19.69 -6.32 -49.35
C MET A 243 19.48 -4.98 -50.06
N ASN A 244 19.80 -3.86 -49.41
CA ASN A 244 19.71 -2.54 -50.03
C ASN A 244 20.73 -2.34 -51.17
N GLN A 245 21.95 -2.90 -51.05
CA GLN A 245 22.95 -2.89 -52.12
C GLN A 245 22.52 -3.73 -53.33
N GLU A 246 21.93 -4.90 -53.11
CA GLU A 246 21.40 -5.77 -54.16
C GLU A 246 20.22 -5.12 -54.90
N LEU A 247 19.32 -4.44 -54.17
CA LEU A 247 18.24 -3.65 -54.76
C LEU A 247 18.78 -2.50 -55.62
N GLN A 248 19.83 -1.80 -55.17
CA GLN A 248 20.48 -0.73 -55.96
C GLN A 248 21.13 -1.28 -57.24
N GLN A 249 21.79 -2.43 -57.18
CA GLN A 249 22.35 -3.11 -58.36
C GLN A 249 21.26 -3.50 -59.36
N LYS A 250 20.15 -4.10 -58.88
CA LYS A 250 19.01 -4.47 -59.72
C LYS A 250 18.31 -3.26 -60.36
N SER A 251 18.18 -2.13 -59.65
CA SER A 251 17.63 -0.91 -60.25
C SER A 251 18.53 -0.35 -61.36
N LEU A 252 19.87 -0.39 -61.18
CA LEU A 252 20.82 0.06 -62.19
C LEU A 252 20.82 -0.85 -63.43
N GLU A 253 20.69 -2.16 -63.23
CA GLU A 253 20.59 -3.12 -64.33
C GLU A 253 19.30 -2.92 -65.16
N ILE A 254 18.16 -2.70 -64.50
CA ILE A 254 16.88 -2.40 -65.17
C ILE A 254 16.97 -1.08 -65.96
N GLU A 255 17.61 -0.05 -65.41
CA GLU A 255 17.80 1.23 -66.10
C GLU A 255 18.72 1.09 -67.33
N LEU A 256 19.80 0.31 -67.22
CA LEU A 256 20.70 -0.01 -68.34
C LEU A 256 19.97 -0.79 -69.46
N GLN A 257 19.16 -1.79 -69.10
CA GLN A 257 18.34 -2.55 -70.06
C GLN A 257 17.32 -1.65 -70.77
N ARG A 258 16.66 -0.75 -70.03
CA ARG A 258 15.70 0.23 -70.58
C ARG A 258 16.38 1.18 -71.57
N GLN A 259 17.61 1.64 -71.27
CA GLN A 259 18.35 2.51 -72.18
C GLN A 259 18.82 1.77 -73.45
N ALA A 260 19.20 0.50 -73.33
CA ALA A 260 19.49 -0.34 -74.49
C ALA A 260 18.28 -0.53 -75.41
N GLN A 261 17.08 -0.74 -74.84
CA GLN A 261 15.82 -0.83 -75.61
C GLN A 261 15.49 0.49 -76.34
N LEU A 262 15.63 1.64 -75.68
CA LEU A 262 15.41 2.95 -76.30
C LEU A 262 16.37 3.22 -77.48
N ASN A 263 17.63 2.79 -77.35
CA ASN A 263 18.60 2.88 -78.45
C ASN A 263 18.18 2.00 -79.64
N GLN A 264 17.80 0.73 -79.41
CA GLN A 264 17.30 -0.18 -80.45
C GLN A 264 16.04 0.36 -81.14
N GLU A 265 15.11 0.95 -80.39
CA GLU A 265 13.91 1.58 -80.95
C GLU A 265 14.26 2.78 -81.86
N SER A 266 15.28 3.56 -81.49
CA SER A 266 15.76 4.68 -82.31
C SER A 266 16.45 4.22 -83.61
N GLU A 267 17.24 3.14 -83.55
CA GLU A 267 17.86 2.52 -84.72
C GLU A 267 16.82 1.96 -85.68
N LEU A 268 15.79 1.26 -85.17
CA LEU A 268 14.69 0.72 -85.97
C LEU A 268 13.92 1.83 -86.69
N LYS A 269 13.63 2.94 -85.99
CA LYS A 269 12.97 4.12 -86.58
C LYS A 269 13.82 4.79 -87.66
N GLN A 270 15.14 4.87 -87.48
CA GLN A 270 16.04 5.38 -88.51
C GLN A 270 16.07 4.48 -89.76
N GLN A 271 16.10 3.15 -89.57
CA GLN A 271 16.04 2.19 -90.68
C GLN A 271 14.70 2.28 -91.46
N GLN A 272 13.57 2.45 -90.76
CA GLN A 272 12.27 2.68 -91.39
C GLN A 272 12.24 3.98 -92.20
N LEU A 273 12.82 5.07 -91.68
CA LEU A 273 12.91 6.35 -92.39
C LEU A 273 13.76 6.26 -93.66
N ASP A 274 14.90 5.56 -93.62
CA ASP A 274 15.76 5.40 -94.79
C ASP A 274 15.21 4.39 -95.82
N LEU A 275 14.35 3.45 -95.40
CA LEU A 275 13.53 2.64 -96.30
C LEU A 275 12.45 3.49 -97.00
N GLN A 276 11.77 4.39 -96.28
CA GLN A 276 10.80 5.30 -96.88
C GLN A 276 11.44 6.24 -97.92
N LYS A 277 12.63 6.79 -97.65
CA LYS A 277 13.37 7.61 -98.64
C LYS A 277 13.65 6.85 -99.93
N LYS A 278 14.19 5.63 -99.83
CA LYS A 278 14.49 4.78 -101.00
C LYS A 278 13.25 4.42 -101.81
N LEU A 279 12.10 4.24 -101.15
CA LEU A 279 10.82 4.01 -101.83
C LEU A 279 10.36 5.25 -102.63
N ILE A 280 10.53 6.44 -102.06
CA ILE A 280 10.22 7.71 -102.73
C ILE A 280 11.18 7.95 -103.90
N GLU A 281 12.49 7.69 -103.75
CA GLU A 281 13.47 7.76 -104.82
C GLU A 281 13.14 6.79 -105.98
N GLN A 282 12.71 5.56 -105.68
CA GLN A 282 12.25 4.61 -106.71
C GLN A 282 10.98 5.09 -107.43
N GLN A 283 10.03 5.70 -106.71
CA GLN A 283 8.80 6.26 -107.32
C GLN A 283 9.12 7.45 -108.23
N GLN A 284 10.06 8.31 -107.84
CA GLN A 284 10.53 9.43 -108.66
C GLN A 284 11.25 8.95 -109.93
N LEU A 285 12.16 7.97 -109.80
CA LEU A 285 12.87 7.38 -110.94
C LEU A 285 11.91 6.65 -111.90
N ALA A 286 10.89 5.97 -111.38
CA ALA A 286 9.85 5.35 -112.20
C ALA A 286 9.02 6.39 -112.99
N GLN A 287 8.74 7.54 -112.38
CA GLN A 287 8.07 8.66 -113.05
C GLN A 287 8.95 9.24 -114.17
N GLU A 288 10.24 9.50 -113.92
CA GLU A 288 11.18 9.96 -114.96
C GLU A 288 11.28 8.97 -116.13
N ILE A 289 11.29 7.66 -115.85
CA ILE A 289 11.30 6.61 -116.91
C ILE A 289 9.99 6.63 -117.71
N GLN A 290 8.84 6.85 -117.06
CA GLN A 290 7.54 6.95 -117.73
C GLN A 290 7.45 8.20 -118.63
N ASP A 291 7.96 9.34 -118.16
CA ASP A 291 7.92 10.61 -118.89
C ASP A 291 8.90 10.60 -120.09
N ASN A 292 10.11 10.06 -119.91
CA ASN A 292 11.07 9.85 -121.01
C ASN A 292 10.52 8.90 -122.09
N LYS A 293 9.69 7.92 -121.73
CA LYS A 293 9.08 6.97 -122.69
C LYS A 293 8.06 7.64 -123.63
N GLN A 294 7.51 8.80 -123.26
CA GLN A 294 6.64 9.60 -124.14
C GLN A 294 7.44 10.47 -125.12
N ILE A 295 8.69 10.83 -124.81
CA ILE A 295 9.54 11.67 -125.67
C ILE A 295 10.07 10.88 -126.87
N GLN A 296 10.47 9.61 -126.68
CA GLN A 296 10.98 8.76 -127.78
C GLN A 296 9.92 8.38 -128.84
N GLN A 297 8.62 8.61 -128.59
CA GLN A 297 7.55 8.29 -129.57
C GLN A 297 7.24 9.44 -130.55
N PHE A 298 8.06 10.50 -130.59
CA PHE A 298 7.83 11.66 -131.45
C PHE A 298 8.79 11.79 -132.66
N GLU A 299 9.93 11.08 -132.69
CA GLU A 299 10.94 11.25 -133.74
C GLU A 299 10.84 10.24 -134.91
N GLU A 300 10.31 9.03 -134.70
CA GLU A 300 10.09 8.05 -135.78
C GLU A 300 8.80 8.32 -136.60
N LYS A 301 8.56 9.58 -136.96
CA LYS A 301 7.40 10.00 -137.79
C LYS A 301 7.69 11.04 -138.88
N GLN A 302 8.96 11.20 -139.30
CA GLN A 302 9.33 12.02 -140.46
C GLN A 302 10.35 11.35 -141.40
N GLN A 303 9.95 10.26 -142.07
CA GLN A 303 10.50 9.84 -143.37
C GLN A 303 9.68 8.70 -143.99
N GLU A 304 8.64 9.03 -144.78
CA GLU A 304 8.12 8.23 -145.93
C GLU A 304 6.83 8.84 -146.54
N GLU A 305 6.90 10.03 -147.16
CA GLU A 305 5.84 10.46 -148.10
C GLU A 305 6.38 11.16 -149.37
N GLN A 306 7.43 10.59 -149.98
CA GLN A 306 7.80 10.91 -151.37
C GLN A 306 8.23 9.66 -152.17
N GLN A 307 7.27 8.92 -152.72
CA GLN A 307 6.86 9.10 -154.12
C GLN A 307 5.65 8.21 -154.48
N LYS A 308 4.92 8.57 -155.54
CA LYS A 308 3.59 8.03 -155.85
C LYS A 308 3.57 7.24 -157.17
N LEU A 309 2.97 6.05 -157.07
CA LEU A 309 2.04 5.46 -158.04
C LEU A 309 2.58 4.69 -159.28
N ILE A 310 1.96 3.52 -159.46
CA ILE A 310 1.59 2.76 -160.69
C ILE A 310 2.25 1.37 -160.78
N GLY A 311 1.40 0.32 -160.78
CA GLY A 311 1.81 -1.08 -161.04
C GLY A 311 0.87 -2.13 -160.44
N ILE A 312 -0.26 -2.42 -161.10
CA ILE A 312 -1.28 -3.37 -160.59
C ILE A 312 -0.77 -4.82 -160.74
N GLN A 313 -0.11 -5.38 -159.72
CA GLN A 313 0.16 -6.83 -159.64
C GLN A 313 0.60 -7.40 -158.25
N GLN A 314 0.34 -6.73 -157.11
CA GLN A 314 0.94 -7.12 -155.81
C GLN A 314 -0.02 -7.39 -154.61
N ASN A 315 -1.34 -7.54 -154.84
CA ASN A 315 -2.37 -7.70 -153.77
C ASN A 315 -2.32 -9.01 -152.93
N VAL A 316 -1.17 -9.67 -152.81
CA VAL A 316 -0.96 -10.89 -151.99
C VAL A 316 0.18 -10.73 -150.98
N LYS A 317 1.30 -10.09 -151.35
CA LYS A 317 2.43 -9.90 -150.42
C LYS A 317 2.20 -8.81 -149.39
N GLU A 318 1.45 -7.77 -149.73
CA GLU A 318 1.18 -6.64 -148.83
C GLU A 318 0.28 -7.06 -147.65
N THR A 319 -0.63 -8.00 -147.90
CA THR A 319 -1.49 -8.63 -146.87
C THR A 319 -0.71 -9.58 -145.98
N GLU A 320 0.25 -10.36 -146.51
CA GLU A 320 1.16 -11.18 -145.69
C GLU A 320 2.04 -10.32 -144.79
N LEU A 321 2.58 -9.19 -145.28
CA LEU A 321 3.40 -8.29 -144.48
C LEU A 321 2.60 -7.68 -143.33
N LYS A 322 1.40 -7.14 -143.62
CA LYS A 322 0.49 -6.57 -142.62
C LYS A 322 0.02 -7.61 -141.60
N LEU A 323 -0.26 -8.84 -142.02
CA LEU A 323 -0.62 -9.94 -141.11
C LEU A 323 0.52 -10.28 -140.14
N ASN A 324 1.78 -10.29 -140.61
CA ASN A 324 2.94 -10.53 -139.75
C ASN A 324 3.17 -9.39 -138.74
N THR A 325 3.00 -8.12 -139.14
CA THR A 325 3.06 -6.99 -138.18
C THR A 325 1.99 -7.12 -137.10
N ILE A 326 0.74 -7.40 -137.48
CA ILE A 326 -0.36 -7.63 -136.53
C ILE A 326 -0.07 -8.83 -135.61
N LEU A 327 0.63 -9.86 -136.09
CA LEU A 327 1.04 -11.01 -135.28
C LEU A 327 2.13 -10.63 -134.25
N GLN A 328 3.06 -9.75 -134.62
CA GLN A 328 4.09 -9.20 -133.71
C GLN A 328 3.49 -8.25 -132.67
N GLU A 329 2.51 -7.42 -133.05
CA GLU A 329 1.75 -6.58 -132.10
C GLU A 329 0.93 -7.45 -131.13
N LYS A 330 0.25 -8.48 -131.64
CA LYS A 330 -0.52 -9.42 -130.82
C LYS A 330 0.36 -10.18 -129.81
N THR A 331 1.60 -10.51 -130.16
CA THR A 331 2.54 -11.16 -129.22
C THR A 331 3.04 -10.18 -128.16
N LYS A 332 3.43 -8.94 -128.53
CA LYS A 332 3.76 -7.87 -127.56
C LYS A 332 2.63 -7.65 -126.55
N ILE A 333 1.38 -7.52 -127.02
CA ILE A 333 0.19 -7.35 -126.17
C ILE A 333 -0.04 -8.58 -125.27
N ALA A 334 0.25 -9.79 -125.74
CA ALA A 334 0.14 -11.00 -124.93
C ALA A 334 1.18 -11.05 -123.80
N ASP A 335 2.41 -10.59 -124.05
CA ASP A 335 3.47 -10.51 -123.04
C ASP A 335 3.21 -9.38 -122.03
N GLU A 336 2.69 -8.23 -122.46
CA GLU A 336 2.23 -7.15 -121.57
C GLU A 336 1.07 -7.63 -120.67
N LEU A 337 0.07 -8.32 -121.23
CA LEU A 337 -1.02 -8.93 -120.47
C LEU A 337 -0.56 -10.04 -119.51
N ARG A 338 0.58 -10.69 -119.79
CA ARG A 338 1.21 -11.63 -118.87
C ARG A 338 1.88 -10.87 -117.71
N LEU A 339 2.67 -9.84 -118.00
CA LEU A 339 3.35 -9.03 -116.98
C LEU A 339 2.36 -8.40 -116.00
N ILE A 340 1.25 -7.86 -116.51
CA ILE A 340 0.15 -7.29 -115.70
C ILE A 340 -0.47 -8.35 -114.78
N LYS A 341 -0.65 -9.60 -115.24
CA LYS A 341 -1.16 -10.70 -114.39
C LYS A 341 -0.19 -11.10 -113.29
N GLU A 342 1.12 -11.14 -113.60
CA GLU A 342 2.15 -11.42 -112.61
C GLU A 342 2.23 -10.30 -111.55
N GLN A 343 2.07 -9.03 -111.94
CA GLN A 343 1.96 -7.89 -111.00
C GLN A 343 0.70 -7.98 -110.12
N ILE A 344 -0.48 -8.25 -110.70
CA ILE A 344 -1.73 -8.42 -109.93
C ILE A 344 -1.61 -9.55 -108.90
N LEU A 345 -0.93 -10.65 -109.23
CA LEU A 345 -0.68 -11.74 -108.29
C LEU A 345 0.21 -11.30 -107.11
N VAL A 346 1.23 -10.46 -107.36
CA VAL A 346 2.09 -9.91 -106.30
C VAL A 346 1.32 -8.95 -105.39
N GLU A 347 0.51 -8.05 -105.93
CA GLU A 347 -0.29 -7.14 -105.09
C GLU A 347 -1.37 -7.87 -104.28
N ASN A 348 -2.02 -8.90 -104.85
CA ASN A 348 -2.96 -9.74 -104.11
C ASN A 348 -2.30 -10.46 -102.92
N ASN A 349 -1.05 -10.92 -103.07
CA ASN A 349 -0.29 -11.54 -101.98
C ASN A 349 0.06 -10.53 -100.87
N LYS A 350 0.41 -9.29 -101.22
CA LYS A 350 0.62 -8.21 -100.23
C LYS A 350 -0.68 -7.88 -99.49
N LEU A 351 -1.80 -7.78 -100.20
CA LEU A 351 -3.12 -7.50 -99.63
C LEU A 351 -3.55 -8.58 -98.62
N PHE A 352 -3.26 -9.86 -98.92
CA PHE A 352 -3.47 -10.97 -97.99
C PHE A 352 -2.65 -10.82 -96.70
N GLN A 353 -1.34 -10.55 -96.83
CA GLN A 353 -0.44 -10.34 -95.67
C GLN A 353 -0.88 -9.14 -94.80
N LEU A 354 -1.32 -8.04 -95.43
CA LEU A 354 -1.82 -6.86 -94.71
C LEU A 354 -3.13 -7.17 -93.98
N THR A 355 -4.00 -7.99 -94.57
CA THR A 355 -5.26 -8.43 -93.93
C THR A 355 -5.01 -9.29 -92.70
N GLU A 356 -4.02 -10.20 -92.76
CA GLU A 356 -3.60 -11.04 -91.63
C GLU A 356 -3.01 -10.19 -90.48
N GLN A 357 -2.23 -9.15 -90.80
CA GLN A 357 -1.71 -8.20 -89.81
C GLN A 357 -2.84 -7.41 -89.11
N ILE A 358 -3.83 -6.91 -89.87
CA ILE A 358 -4.99 -6.19 -89.31
C ILE A 358 -5.76 -7.07 -88.33
N GLN A 359 -6.02 -8.34 -88.67
CA GLN A 359 -6.72 -9.27 -87.76
C GLN A 359 -5.94 -9.54 -86.46
N LEU A 360 -4.60 -9.56 -86.52
CA LEU A 360 -3.75 -9.69 -85.34
C LEU A 360 -3.81 -8.43 -84.44
N GLU A 361 -3.81 -7.24 -85.04
CA GLU A 361 -3.98 -5.98 -84.31
C GLU A 361 -5.38 -5.85 -83.68
N GLU A 362 -6.44 -6.21 -84.39
CA GLU A 362 -7.81 -6.27 -83.85
C GLU A 362 -7.91 -7.21 -82.64
N SER A 363 -7.30 -8.40 -82.72
CA SER A 363 -7.23 -9.35 -81.60
C SER A 363 -6.51 -8.77 -80.38
N ASN A 364 -5.45 -7.98 -80.60
CA ASN A 364 -4.69 -7.34 -79.52
C ASN A 364 -5.43 -6.14 -78.93
N LEU A 365 -6.14 -5.36 -79.75
CA LEU A 365 -7.01 -4.27 -79.30
C LEU A 365 -8.16 -4.78 -78.43
N GLN A 366 -8.79 -5.91 -78.79
CA GLN A 366 -9.83 -6.56 -77.98
C GLN A 366 -9.30 -6.98 -76.59
N LYS A 367 -8.11 -7.59 -76.52
CA LYS A 367 -7.46 -7.96 -75.24
C LYS A 367 -7.20 -6.71 -74.37
N LEU A 368 -6.72 -5.62 -74.98
CA LEU A 368 -6.45 -4.37 -74.29
C LEU A 368 -7.75 -3.72 -73.75
N GLN A 369 -8.83 -3.71 -74.54
CA GLN A 369 -10.14 -3.25 -74.09
C GLN A 369 -10.66 -4.08 -72.90
N GLN A 370 -10.53 -5.41 -72.96
CA GLN A 370 -10.94 -6.30 -71.88
C GLN A 370 -10.11 -6.07 -70.60
N GLN A 371 -8.81 -5.81 -70.73
CA GLN A 371 -7.94 -5.44 -69.60
C GLN A 371 -8.33 -4.09 -68.98
N ILE A 372 -8.72 -3.10 -69.79
CA ILE A 372 -9.21 -1.79 -69.32
C ILE A 372 -10.51 -1.94 -68.52
N ILE A 373 -11.45 -2.78 -68.97
CA ILE A 373 -12.70 -3.05 -68.25
C ILE A 373 -12.41 -3.64 -66.86
N VAL A 374 -11.55 -4.66 -66.76
CA VAL A 374 -11.16 -5.27 -65.47
C VAL A 374 -10.47 -4.25 -64.55
N GLN A 375 -9.66 -3.33 -65.08
CA GLN A 375 -9.07 -2.24 -64.29
C GLN A 375 -10.12 -1.25 -63.78
N GLN A 376 -11.13 -0.92 -64.59
CA GLN A 376 -12.24 -0.04 -64.17
C GLN A 376 -13.11 -0.69 -63.08
N GLU A 377 -13.46 -1.96 -63.21
CA GLU A 377 -14.17 -2.71 -62.15
C GLU A 377 -13.40 -2.73 -60.83
N ASN A 378 -12.08 -3.00 -60.89
CA ASN A 378 -11.26 -3.05 -59.69
C ASN A 378 -11.07 -1.67 -59.04
N LYS A 379 -10.99 -0.59 -59.84
CA LYS A 379 -11.05 0.79 -59.32
C LYS A 379 -12.37 1.05 -58.59
N GLN A 380 -13.50 0.62 -59.17
CA GLN A 380 -14.82 0.84 -58.56
C GLN A 380 -15.01 0.03 -57.26
N LYS A 381 -14.48 -1.19 -57.17
CA LYS A 381 -14.42 -1.97 -55.92
C LYS A 381 -13.64 -1.22 -54.84
N PHE A 382 -12.45 -0.72 -55.17
CA PHE A 382 -11.61 0.04 -54.23
C PHE A 382 -12.25 1.38 -53.79
N GLU A 383 -12.97 2.06 -54.67
CA GLU A 383 -13.76 3.25 -54.32
C GLU A 383 -14.91 2.94 -53.36
N ASN A 384 -15.60 1.80 -53.56
CA ASN A 384 -16.63 1.32 -52.64
C ASN A 384 -16.06 0.93 -51.28
N GLU A 385 -14.95 0.17 -51.23
CA GLU A 385 -14.23 -0.20 -50.01
C GLU A 385 -13.78 1.03 -49.23
N GLN A 386 -13.19 2.03 -49.89
CA GLN A 386 -12.86 3.31 -49.26
C GLN A 386 -14.08 4.01 -48.65
N ASN A 387 -15.25 3.92 -49.28
CA ASN A 387 -16.46 4.57 -48.79
C ASN A 387 -17.07 3.83 -47.59
N VAL A 388 -16.96 2.50 -47.52
CA VAL A 388 -17.27 1.71 -46.31
C VAL A 388 -16.33 2.10 -45.16
N ILE A 389 -15.02 2.10 -45.40
CA ILE A 389 -14.00 2.47 -44.38
C ILE A 389 -14.23 3.91 -43.87
N LYS A 390 -14.60 4.87 -44.74
CA LYS A 390 -14.96 6.24 -44.32
C LYS A 390 -16.18 6.25 -43.38
N GLN A 391 -17.21 5.45 -43.64
CA GLN A 391 -18.38 5.35 -42.76
C GLN A 391 -18.04 4.69 -41.41
N GLU A 392 -17.17 3.70 -41.39
CA GLU A 392 -16.69 3.09 -40.13
C GLU A 392 -15.84 4.06 -39.32
N VAL A 393 -14.95 4.82 -39.96
CA VAL A 393 -14.16 5.87 -39.31
C VAL A 393 -15.07 6.96 -38.70
N ILE A 394 -16.19 7.32 -39.34
CA ILE A 394 -17.17 8.26 -38.77
C ILE A 394 -17.84 7.65 -37.52
N LYS A 395 -18.31 6.40 -37.58
CA LYS A 395 -18.90 5.71 -36.41
C LYS A 395 -17.93 5.68 -35.22
N PHE A 396 -16.66 5.31 -35.45
CA PHE A 396 -15.64 5.31 -34.40
C PHE A 396 -15.32 6.72 -33.86
N GLN A 397 -15.54 7.78 -34.63
CA GLN A 397 -15.41 9.17 -34.15
C GLN A 397 -16.59 9.57 -33.25
N ASP A 398 -17.82 9.19 -33.61
CA ASP A 398 -19.03 9.44 -32.80
C ASP A 398 -19.04 8.60 -31.50
N GLU A 399 -18.62 7.34 -31.57
CA GLU A 399 -18.39 6.47 -30.39
C GLU A 399 -17.31 7.06 -29.47
N LYS A 400 -16.17 7.47 -30.04
CA LYS A 400 -15.10 8.14 -29.27
C LYS A 400 -15.60 9.41 -28.59
N LYS A 401 -16.43 10.22 -29.27
CA LYS A 401 -17.04 11.41 -28.67
C LYS A 401 -17.96 11.04 -27.51
N THR A 402 -18.83 10.05 -27.70
CA THR A 402 -19.73 9.54 -26.65
C THR A 402 -18.96 9.06 -25.42
N ILE A 403 -17.83 8.37 -25.62
CA ILE A 403 -16.94 7.93 -24.53
C ILE A 403 -16.25 9.14 -23.84
N GLN A 404 -15.87 10.18 -24.59
CA GLN A 404 -15.30 11.40 -24.02
C GLN A 404 -16.34 12.14 -23.16
N ASP A 405 -17.57 12.30 -23.66
CA ASP A 405 -18.68 12.93 -22.92
C ASP A 405 -18.97 12.16 -21.60
N GLN A 406 -18.87 10.82 -21.60
CA GLN A 406 -18.98 9.99 -20.40
C GLN A 406 -17.79 10.16 -19.42
N ILE A 407 -16.56 10.26 -19.93
CA ILE A 407 -15.35 10.50 -19.11
C ILE A 407 -15.46 11.84 -18.38
N ASP A 408 -15.95 12.88 -19.05
CA ASP A 408 -16.07 14.21 -18.45
C ASP A 408 -17.23 14.30 -17.44
N GLN A 409 -18.32 13.54 -17.62
CA GLN A 409 -19.34 13.34 -16.57
C GLN A 409 -18.78 12.65 -15.32
N LEU A 410 -17.99 11.58 -15.48
CA LEU A 410 -17.36 10.87 -14.36
C LEU A 410 -16.35 11.76 -13.62
N ARG A 411 -15.64 12.64 -14.33
CA ARG A 411 -14.74 13.64 -13.72
C ARG A 411 -15.49 14.68 -12.90
N GLN A 412 -16.65 15.14 -13.37
CA GLN A 412 -17.51 16.04 -12.59
C GLN A 412 -17.97 15.35 -11.30
N GLN A 413 -18.48 14.12 -11.39
CA GLN A 413 -18.93 13.34 -10.22
C GLN A 413 -17.79 13.14 -9.19
N LEU A 414 -16.58 12.79 -9.65
CA LEU A 414 -15.42 12.68 -8.78
C LEU A 414 -15.08 14.01 -8.08
N THR A 415 -15.16 15.13 -8.81
CA THR A 415 -14.92 16.47 -8.25
C THR A 415 -15.96 16.84 -7.18
N GLU A 416 -17.22 16.45 -7.38
CA GLU A 416 -18.30 16.64 -6.41
C GLU A 416 -18.10 15.75 -5.16
N GLU A 417 -17.68 14.49 -5.31
CA GLU A 417 -17.31 13.63 -4.18
C GLU A 417 -16.08 14.13 -3.41
N GLU A 418 -15.06 14.64 -4.09
CA GLU A 418 -13.86 15.24 -3.46
C GLU A 418 -14.22 16.46 -2.61
N GLN A 419 -15.09 17.35 -3.10
CA GLN A 419 -15.58 18.51 -2.33
C GLN A 419 -16.43 18.09 -1.11
N ASN A 420 -17.31 17.10 -1.28
CA ASN A 420 -18.10 16.54 -0.19
C ASN A 420 -17.18 15.92 0.88
N LEU A 421 -16.18 15.13 0.48
CA LEU A 421 -15.19 14.53 1.38
C LEU A 421 -14.35 15.58 2.13
N GLU A 422 -13.94 16.67 1.47
CA GLU A 422 -13.17 17.73 2.11
C GLU A 422 -14.00 18.52 3.13
N SER A 423 -15.26 18.83 2.82
CA SER A 423 -16.18 19.44 3.79
C SER A 423 -16.45 18.53 5.01
N PHE A 424 -16.54 17.21 4.78
CA PHE A 424 -16.66 16.22 5.86
C PHE A 424 -15.40 16.19 6.75
N LYS A 425 -14.19 16.25 6.16
CA LYS A 425 -12.94 16.39 6.93
C LYS A 425 -12.95 17.65 7.79
N GLN A 426 -13.31 18.81 7.22
CA GLN A 426 -13.33 20.07 7.96
C GLN A 426 -14.31 20.02 9.14
N ASN A 427 -15.52 19.49 8.94
CA ASN A 427 -16.49 19.29 10.02
C ASN A 427 -15.94 18.38 11.13
N LYS A 428 -15.23 17.29 10.77
CA LYS A 428 -14.61 16.38 11.75
C LYS A 428 -13.40 17.00 12.47
N VAL A 429 -12.62 17.87 11.81
CA VAL A 429 -11.55 18.64 12.46
C VAL A 429 -12.13 19.61 13.49
N GLN A 430 -13.22 20.32 13.16
CA GLN A 430 -13.91 21.21 14.09
C GLN A 430 -14.52 20.45 15.30
N GLU A 431 -15.10 19.27 15.07
CA GLU A 431 -15.62 18.42 16.14
C GLU A 431 -14.51 17.95 17.10
N VAL A 432 -13.34 17.57 16.58
CA VAL A 432 -12.17 17.21 17.40
C VAL A 432 -11.64 18.41 18.17
N GLN A 433 -11.50 19.58 17.53
CA GLN A 433 -11.06 20.81 18.20
C GLN A 433 -12.00 21.19 19.36
N GLY A 434 -13.31 21.15 19.16
CA GLY A 434 -14.31 21.41 20.20
C GLY A 434 -14.38 20.33 21.30
N LEU A 435 -13.79 19.15 21.10
CA LEU A 435 -13.57 18.14 22.14
C LEU A 435 -12.25 18.38 22.89
N GLU A 436 -11.18 18.77 22.20
CA GLU A 436 -9.91 19.15 22.84
C GLU A 436 -10.06 20.36 23.77
N GLU A 437 -10.82 21.38 23.38
CA GLU A 437 -11.10 22.55 24.22
C GLU A 437 -11.84 22.17 25.50
N LYS A 438 -12.87 21.31 25.39
CA LYS A 438 -13.58 20.76 26.55
C LYS A 438 -12.66 19.92 27.44
N PHE A 439 -11.76 19.14 26.85
CA PHE A 439 -10.79 18.34 27.59
C PHE A 439 -9.78 19.22 28.34
N LYS A 440 -9.29 20.30 27.72
CA LYS A 440 -8.44 21.32 28.37
C LYS A 440 -9.18 21.99 29.54
N GLN A 441 -10.47 22.30 29.39
CA GLN A 441 -11.29 22.83 30.49
C GLN A 441 -11.45 21.81 31.62
N PHE A 442 -11.79 20.55 31.33
CA PHE A 442 -11.87 19.49 32.36
C PHE A 442 -10.53 19.26 33.09
N GLN A 443 -9.39 19.38 32.41
CA GLN A 443 -8.08 19.34 33.07
C GLN A 443 -7.86 20.55 33.99
N PHE A 444 -8.26 21.75 33.58
CA PHE A 444 -8.20 22.94 34.43
C PHE A 444 -9.10 22.80 35.67
N ASP A 445 -10.33 22.36 35.48
CA ASP A 445 -11.32 22.19 36.56
C ASP A 445 -10.88 21.13 37.58
N ASN A 446 -10.29 20.02 37.12
CA ASN A 446 -9.70 19.01 38.01
C ASN A 446 -8.50 19.56 38.79
N ASN A 447 -7.59 20.31 38.15
CA ASN A 447 -6.47 20.96 38.84
C ASN A 447 -6.94 21.99 39.89
N GLU A 448 -8.05 22.70 39.63
CA GLU A 448 -8.73 23.55 40.62
C GLU A 448 -9.34 22.76 41.77
N LEU A 449 -9.88 21.56 41.49
CA LEU A 449 -10.44 20.66 42.50
C LEU A 449 -9.34 20.09 43.41
N ASP A 450 -8.20 19.68 42.84
CA ASP A 450 -7.05 19.14 43.57
C ASP A 450 -6.40 20.19 44.49
N LYS A 451 -6.31 21.46 44.06
CA LYS A 451 -5.89 22.57 44.94
C LYS A 451 -6.83 22.71 46.15
N LYS A 452 -8.14 22.71 45.92
CA LYS A 452 -9.16 22.81 46.98
C LYS A 452 -9.10 21.61 47.92
N LEU A 453 -8.88 20.41 47.39
CA LEU A 453 -8.68 19.18 48.16
C LEU A 453 -7.40 19.25 49.00
N ALA A 454 -6.30 19.77 48.47
CA ALA A 454 -5.06 19.99 49.22
C ALA A 454 -5.26 21.01 50.36
N GLN A 455 -5.91 22.15 50.08
CA GLN A 455 -6.21 23.19 51.07
C GLN A 455 -7.11 22.67 52.20
N LEU A 456 -8.14 21.90 51.87
CA LEU A 456 -9.06 21.29 52.84
C LEU A 456 -8.38 20.18 53.67
N ASN A 457 -7.40 19.47 53.10
CA ASN A 457 -6.53 18.55 53.86
C ASN A 457 -5.55 19.27 54.80
N ILE A 458 -5.10 20.49 54.48
CA ILE A 458 -4.32 21.33 55.40
C ILE A 458 -5.19 21.76 56.59
N GLN A 459 -6.37 22.34 56.32
CA GLN A 459 -7.34 22.72 57.37
C GLN A 459 -7.71 21.52 58.27
N LYS A 460 -7.89 20.33 57.68
CA LYS A 460 -8.14 19.10 58.44
C LYS A 460 -7.00 18.74 59.39
N LYS A 461 -5.73 18.83 58.95
CA LYS A 461 -4.56 18.59 59.81
C LYS A 461 -4.47 19.62 60.95
N GLU A 462 -4.76 20.88 60.65
CA GLU A 462 -4.75 21.96 61.64
C GLU A 462 -5.81 21.75 62.73
N LEU A 463 -7.04 21.41 62.34
CA LEU A 463 -8.11 21.01 63.26
C LEU A 463 -7.73 19.76 64.09
N GLN A 464 -7.07 18.76 63.48
CA GLN A 464 -6.57 17.60 64.23
C GLN A 464 -5.51 18.00 65.28
N SER A 465 -4.59 18.92 64.94
CA SER A 465 -3.60 19.45 65.89
C SER A 465 -4.24 20.26 67.03
N GLN A 466 -5.30 21.03 66.74
CA GLN A 466 -6.06 21.75 67.76
C GLN A 466 -6.80 20.80 68.71
N ILE A 467 -7.38 19.72 68.18
CA ILE A 467 -8.00 18.65 68.99
C ILE A 467 -6.96 17.96 69.89
N GLU A 468 -5.78 17.61 69.38
CA GLU A 468 -4.71 17.04 70.21
C GLU A 468 -4.23 17.99 71.32
N GLN A 469 -4.18 19.30 71.05
CA GLN A 469 -3.86 20.31 72.08
C GLN A 469 -4.95 20.39 73.15
N GLN A 470 -6.24 20.42 72.76
CA GLN A 470 -7.34 20.41 73.72
C GLN A 470 -7.39 19.13 74.56
N CYS A 471 -7.12 17.96 73.97
CA CYS A 471 -7.03 16.71 74.73
C CYS A 471 -5.89 16.73 75.76
N LYS A 472 -4.73 17.33 75.45
CA LYS A 472 -3.63 17.51 76.41
C LYS A 472 -4.04 18.41 77.57
N LEU A 473 -4.59 19.59 77.28
CA LEU A 473 -5.09 20.53 78.30
C LEU A 473 -6.19 19.90 79.17
N GLN A 474 -7.08 19.09 78.59
CA GLN A 474 -8.15 18.43 79.35
C GLN A 474 -7.62 17.32 80.27
N ILE A 475 -6.55 16.60 79.89
CA ILE A 475 -5.84 15.67 80.77
C ILE A 475 -5.15 16.43 81.91
N GLU A 476 -4.52 17.56 81.62
CA GLU A 476 -3.81 18.40 82.59
C GLU A 476 -4.77 18.99 83.64
N ILE A 477 -5.89 19.57 83.20
CA ILE A 477 -6.98 20.04 84.07
C ILE A 477 -7.56 18.90 84.93
N SER A 478 -7.74 17.70 84.35
CA SER A 478 -8.22 16.54 85.13
C SER A 478 -7.22 16.12 86.21
N GLY A 479 -5.92 16.22 85.94
CA GLY A 479 -4.86 15.93 86.92
C GLY A 479 -4.75 17.00 88.02
N GLU A 480 -5.10 18.26 87.73
CA GLU A 480 -5.23 19.29 88.78
C GLU A 480 -6.49 19.10 89.61
N GLN A 481 -7.62 18.73 89.01
CA GLN A 481 -8.86 18.41 89.73
C GLN A 481 -8.67 17.22 90.69
N GLU A 482 -7.92 16.19 90.29
CA GLU A 482 -7.58 15.06 91.17
C GLU A 482 -6.73 15.50 92.38
N LYS A 483 -5.73 16.38 92.19
CA LYS A 483 -4.96 16.98 93.30
C LYS A 483 -5.87 17.78 94.26
N PHE A 484 -6.75 18.62 93.72
CA PHE A 484 -7.66 19.44 94.53
C PHE A 484 -8.64 18.60 95.35
N GLU A 485 -9.15 17.48 94.82
CA GLU A 485 -9.99 16.57 95.62
C GLU A 485 -9.18 15.82 96.70
N ILE A 486 -7.91 15.46 96.44
CA ILE A 486 -7.02 14.89 97.47
C ILE A 486 -6.79 15.91 98.61
N GLU A 487 -6.40 17.15 98.28
CA GLU A 487 -6.18 18.23 99.26
C GLU A 487 -7.45 18.55 100.06
N LYS A 488 -8.61 18.60 99.39
CA LYS A 488 -9.93 18.78 100.00
C LYS A 488 -10.30 17.64 100.96
N VAL A 489 -9.95 16.40 100.66
CA VAL A 489 -10.11 15.25 101.57
C VAL A 489 -9.19 15.38 102.79
N GLU A 490 -7.94 15.83 102.61
CA GLU A 490 -6.99 16.03 103.71
C GLU A 490 -7.41 17.19 104.64
N ILE A 491 -7.85 18.33 104.08
CA ILE A 491 -8.47 19.43 104.84
C ILE A 491 -9.72 18.96 105.58
N SER A 492 -10.56 18.13 104.93
CA SER A 492 -11.77 17.57 105.58
C SER A 492 -11.42 16.68 106.78
N LYS A 493 -10.31 15.92 106.71
CA LYS A 493 -9.79 15.12 107.82
C LYS A 493 -9.26 16.00 108.96
N GLN A 494 -8.50 17.05 108.65
CA GLN A 494 -8.03 18.01 109.65
C GLN A 494 -9.21 18.69 110.38
N ILE A 495 -10.27 19.04 109.65
CA ILE A 495 -11.51 19.59 110.23
C ILE A 495 -12.18 18.57 111.17
N GLN A 496 -12.23 17.28 110.82
CA GLN A 496 -12.78 16.24 111.71
C GLN A 496 -11.94 16.05 112.98
N GLU A 497 -10.61 16.14 112.88
CA GLU A 497 -9.69 16.05 114.03
C GLU A 497 -9.89 17.25 114.97
N LEU A 498 -9.98 18.48 114.45
CA LEU A 498 -10.28 19.70 115.22
C LEU A 498 -11.71 19.71 115.82
N GLN A 499 -12.70 19.12 115.13
CA GLN A 499 -14.05 18.95 115.65
C GLN A 499 -14.08 17.96 116.83
N LYS A 500 -13.29 16.89 116.76
CA LYS A 500 -13.14 15.95 117.87
C LYS A 500 -12.44 16.61 119.06
N GLU A 501 -11.35 17.34 118.85
CA GLU A 501 -10.65 18.06 119.92
C GLU A 501 -11.57 19.08 120.60
N ASN A 502 -12.37 19.85 119.84
CA ASN A 502 -13.39 20.73 120.41
C ASN A 502 -14.45 19.99 121.23
N LYS A 503 -14.89 18.79 120.80
CA LYS A 503 -15.84 17.96 121.56
C LYS A 503 -15.24 17.48 122.88
N ASP A 504 -14.00 16.98 122.85
CA ASP A 504 -13.28 16.50 124.02
C ASP A 504 -13.04 17.67 125.03
N LEU A 505 -12.74 18.88 124.54
CA LEU A 505 -12.67 20.11 125.34
C LEU A 505 -14.02 20.56 125.92
N ILE A 506 -15.13 20.42 125.18
CA ILE A 506 -16.48 20.73 125.67
C ILE A 506 -16.89 19.74 126.77
N GLU A 507 -16.56 18.46 126.64
CA GLU A 507 -16.80 17.46 127.69
C GLU A 507 -15.98 17.76 128.95
N GLY A 508 -14.70 18.13 128.81
CA GLY A 508 -13.88 18.63 129.93
C GLY A 508 -14.46 19.88 130.59
N ARG A 509 -14.94 20.85 129.80
CA ARG A 509 -15.60 22.06 130.32
C ARG A 509 -16.86 21.73 131.12
N ASN A 510 -17.67 20.80 130.64
CA ASN A 510 -18.92 20.40 131.31
C ASN A 510 -18.64 19.59 132.60
N PHE A 511 -17.58 18.79 132.64
CA PHE A 511 -17.12 18.15 133.88
C PHE A 511 -16.72 19.18 134.95
N LEU A 512 -15.97 20.22 134.57
CA LEU A 512 -15.61 21.32 135.47
C LEU A 512 -16.83 22.14 135.92
N LEU A 513 -17.83 22.36 135.05
CA LEU A 513 -19.10 22.97 135.43
C LEU A 513 -19.83 22.15 136.51
N ASN A 514 -19.94 20.83 136.33
CA ASN A 514 -20.57 19.96 137.32
C ASN A 514 -19.85 20.01 138.69
N GLN A 515 -18.51 20.08 138.71
CA GLN A 515 -17.75 20.27 139.95
C GLN A 515 -18.03 21.64 140.60
N ILE A 516 -18.17 22.71 139.80
CA ILE A 516 -18.54 24.04 140.30
C ILE A 516 -19.95 24.04 140.91
N ASP A 517 -20.91 23.36 140.28
CA ASP A 517 -22.28 23.23 140.81
C ASP A 517 -22.34 22.36 142.07
N GLU A 518 -21.53 21.30 142.17
CA GLU A 518 -21.40 20.48 143.37
C GLU A 518 -20.78 21.26 144.54
N LEU A 519 -19.74 22.07 144.27
CA LEU A 519 -19.16 23.00 145.24
C LEU A 519 -20.15 24.12 145.65
N ASN A 520 -20.95 24.64 144.71
CA ASN A 520 -22.00 25.63 145.00
C ASN A 520 -23.09 25.04 145.91
N ASN A 521 -23.46 23.77 145.72
CA ASN A 521 -24.41 23.07 146.58
C ASN A 521 -23.84 22.86 148.00
N GLN A 522 -22.56 22.45 148.12
CA GLN A 522 -21.88 22.38 149.42
C GLN A 522 -21.82 23.75 150.12
N LEU A 523 -21.50 24.82 149.38
CA LEU A 523 -21.47 26.19 149.88
C LEU A 523 -22.86 26.68 150.33
N ASN A 524 -23.94 26.29 149.64
CA ASN A 524 -25.30 26.68 150.02
C ASN A 524 -25.80 25.88 151.24
N ASN A 525 -25.43 24.61 151.39
CA ASN A 525 -25.70 23.85 152.62
C ASN A 525 -25.00 24.49 153.83
N ALA A 526 -23.72 24.86 153.70
CA ALA A 526 -22.98 25.57 154.75
C ALA A 526 -23.60 26.93 155.11
N LYS A 527 -24.17 27.67 154.14
CA LYS A 527 -24.94 28.91 154.43
C LYS A 527 -26.22 28.63 155.22
N ASN A 528 -26.95 27.57 154.87
CA ASN A 528 -28.18 27.20 155.57
C ASN A 528 -27.89 26.83 157.04
N GLU A 529 -26.82 26.08 157.31
CA GLU A 529 -26.36 25.79 158.68
C GLU A 529 -26.01 27.08 159.44
N ILE A 530 -25.27 28.01 158.81
CA ILE A 530 -24.93 29.32 159.40
C ILE A 530 -26.17 30.15 159.75
N ASP A 531 -27.20 30.15 158.90
CA ASP A 531 -28.43 30.89 159.16
C ASP A 531 -29.37 30.20 160.17
N GLU A 532 -29.29 28.87 160.33
CA GLU A 532 -29.97 28.16 161.42
C GLU A 532 -29.34 28.52 162.79
N TYR A 533 -28.01 28.57 162.89
CA TYR A 533 -27.32 29.01 164.12
C TYR A 533 -27.60 30.48 164.50
N LYS A 534 -27.73 31.39 163.53
CA LYS A 534 -28.04 32.81 163.82
C LYS A 534 -29.38 33.01 164.53
N ASN A 535 -30.38 32.19 164.23
CA ASN A 535 -31.75 32.40 164.73
C ASN A 535 -31.94 32.01 166.21
N GLN A 536 -30.95 31.37 166.86
CA GLN A 536 -31.06 30.92 168.26
C GLN A 536 -30.45 31.89 169.29
N LEU A 537 -29.84 33.00 168.86
CA LEU A 537 -28.81 33.69 169.66
C LEU A 537 -28.96 35.22 169.83
N LEU A 538 -30.19 35.77 169.75
CA LEU A 538 -30.44 37.21 169.89
C LEU A 538 -31.21 37.63 171.16
N ILE A 539 -30.81 37.08 172.32
CA ILE A 539 -31.19 37.57 173.66
C ILE A 539 -29.93 37.64 174.55
N GLY A 540 -29.56 38.83 175.04
CA GLY A 540 -28.76 38.99 176.27
C GLY A 540 -27.27 39.41 176.17
N GLN A 541 -27.03 40.73 176.26
CA GLN A 541 -26.04 41.42 177.13
C GLN A 541 -24.49 41.17 177.10
N LEU A 542 -23.76 42.30 176.97
CA LEU A 542 -22.55 42.75 177.72
C LEU A 542 -21.14 42.10 177.52
N VAL A 543 -20.23 42.80 176.80
CA VAL A 543 -19.02 43.55 177.27
C VAL A 543 -18.21 42.99 178.48
N PRO A 544 -16.83 42.96 178.56
CA PRO A 544 -15.76 43.70 177.80
C PRO A 544 -14.44 42.92 177.39
N ASP A 545 -13.52 43.65 176.71
CA ASP A 545 -12.01 43.73 176.78
C ASP A 545 -10.95 42.60 176.51
N GLU A 546 -9.88 43.05 175.82
CA GLU A 546 -8.40 42.77 175.85
C GLU A 546 -7.66 41.43 175.48
N VAL A 547 -6.87 41.50 174.37
CA VAL A 547 -5.36 41.30 174.24
C VAL A 547 -4.65 39.90 174.21
N GLU A 548 -3.66 39.77 173.28
CA GLU A 548 -2.54 38.78 173.12
C GLU A 548 -2.82 37.26 172.89
N VAL A 549 -1.88 36.36 172.49
CA VAL A 549 -0.89 36.23 171.37
C VAL A 549 -0.27 34.78 171.44
N VAL A 550 0.54 34.31 170.44
CA VAL A 550 1.41 33.08 170.42
C VAL A 550 0.87 31.76 169.75
N SER A 551 1.34 31.48 168.51
CA SER A 551 2.03 30.24 167.99
C SER A 551 1.46 28.79 168.15
N SER A 552 1.79 27.75 167.34
CA SER A 552 2.62 27.59 166.10
C SER A 552 2.56 26.19 165.42
N LYS A 553 2.74 26.16 164.07
CA LYS A 553 3.50 25.21 163.19
C LYS A 553 3.34 23.66 163.28
N ILE A 554 3.29 22.98 162.11
CA ILE A 554 4.34 22.03 161.56
C ILE A 554 3.93 21.39 160.19
N ASN A 555 4.72 21.65 159.12
CA ASN A 555 5.30 20.81 158.01
C ASN A 555 4.51 19.65 157.33
N GLN A 556 4.71 19.23 156.06
CA GLN A 556 5.57 19.55 154.86
C GLN A 556 4.93 18.90 153.58
N LYS A 557 5.39 18.89 152.30
CA LYS A 557 6.64 19.25 151.54
C LYS A 557 6.26 19.85 150.14
N GLY A 558 6.92 19.82 148.96
CA GLY A 558 8.04 19.12 148.27
C GLY A 558 7.53 18.17 147.15
N SER A 559 7.89 18.21 145.85
CA SER A 559 8.89 18.94 145.00
C SER A 559 8.22 19.51 143.70
N GLU A 560 8.75 20.40 142.83
CA GLU A 560 10.06 20.50 142.10
C GLU A 560 10.25 19.36 141.05
N VAL A 561 10.67 19.54 139.77
CA VAL A 561 11.82 20.28 139.16
C VAL A 561 11.67 20.58 137.62
N ASP A 562 12.21 21.72 137.10
CA ASP A 562 12.73 22.14 135.74
C ASP A 562 12.04 21.84 134.36
N ALA A 563 12.41 22.43 133.18
CA ALA A 563 12.88 23.80 132.76
C ALA A 563 13.17 23.88 131.21
N LYS A 564 13.44 25.10 130.68
CA LYS A 564 13.90 25.52 129.30
C LYS A 564 12.81 25.62 128.20
N ALA A 565 12.62 26.71 127.44
CA ALA A 565 13.49 27.63 126.63
C ALA A 565 13.79 27.09 125.21
N THR A 566 13.47 27.80 124.11
CA THR A 566 14.17 28.98 123.47
C THR A 566 13.17 29.58 122.41
N ILE A 567 12.84 30.89 122.31
CA ILE A 567 13.54 32.03 121.64
C ILE A 567 13.80 31.74 120.12
N ASP A 568 13.54 32.59 119.10
CA ASP A 568 13.30 34.05 118.96
C ASP A 568 12.30 34.36 117.78
N PRO A 569 11.77 35.60 117.63
CA PRO A 569 11.00 36.09 116.47
C PRO A 569 11.79 37.08 115.58
N TYR A 570 11.30 37.43 114.37
CA TYR A 570 11.52 38.77 113.75
C TYR A 570 10.55 39.04 112.56
N LEU A 571 10.69 40.19 111.89
CA LEU A 571 9.71 40.91 111.03
C LEU A 571 10.32 41.33 109.66
N GLU A 572 9.55 42.13 108.90
CA GLU A 572 9.94 42.91 107.70
C GLU A 572 9.99 42.10 106.37
N THR A 573 9.38 42.45 105.22
CA THR A 573 8.97 43.68 104.49
C THR A 573 10.05 44.33 103.60
N GLU A 574 9.88 44.20 102.27
CA GLU A 574 10.16 45.14 101.14
C GLU A 574 9.86 44.34 99.83
N LEU A 575 9.26 44.81 98.72
CA LEU A 575 9.18 46.05 97.93
C LEU A 575 10.08 46.07 96.65
N VAL A 576 9.40 46.09 95.49
CA VAL A 576 9.63 47.01 94.35
C VAL A 576 10.68 46.69 93.23
N HIS A 577 10.18 46.74 91.97
CA HIS A 577 10.88 47.01 90.67
C HIS A 577 11.91 45.97 90.13
N THR A 578 12.31 45.90 88.85
CA THR A 578 11.88 46.40 87.49
C THR A 578 12.57 45.51 86.40
N GLN A 579 12.49 45.64 85.07
CA GLN A 579 11.98 46.64 84.09
C GLN A 579 11.29 45.96 82.89
N TYR A 580 10.71 46.76 81.97
CA TYR A 580 10.64 46.48 80.54
C TYR A 580 12.01 46.66 79.85
N GLN A 581 12.23 45.97 78.72
CA GLN A 581 12.79 46.63 77.53
C GLN A 581 12.47 45.87 76.23
N ASP A 582 12.05 46.61 75.21
CA ASP A 582 11.78 46.14 73.84
C ASP A 582 13.07 46.07 73.00
N ASN A 583 12.98 45.46 71.81
CA ASN A 583 13.72 45.87 70.60
C ASN A 583 13.12 45.18 69.36
N ASP A 584 12.72 45.97 68.37
CA ASP A 584 12.55 45.54 66.98
C ASP A 584 13.92 45.51 66.25
N ASP A 585 14.02 44.84 65.10
CA ASP A 585 14.50 45.43 63.81
C ASP A 585 14.92 44.39 62.74
N PHE A 586 14.30 44.49 61.55
CA PHE A 586 14.81 44.17 60.18
C PHE A 586 15.34 42.72 59.88
N ASP A 587 15.56 42.26 58.63
CA ASP A 587 15.60 42.93 57.30
C ASP A 587 15.09 42.04 56.12
N TYR A 588 15.29 42.51 54.87
CA TYR A 588 14.70 42.13 53.56
C TYR A 588 14.97 40.74 52.92
N ASP A 589 14.12 40.45 51.91
CA ASP A 589 14.25 39.68 50.64
C ASP A 589 15.47 38.76 50.35
N ASP A 590 15.20 37.63 49.66
CA ASP A 590 15.74 37.44 48.29
C ASP A 590 14.88 36.48 47.43
N HIS A 591 15.03 36.57 46.10
CA HIS A 591 14.42 35.70 45.09
C HIS A 591 15.22 34.41 44.85
N LEU A 592 14.53 33.35 44.38
CA LEU A 592 15.11 32.48 43.34
C LEU A 592 14.03 31.74 42.54
N SER A 593 14.26 31.60 41.23
CA SER A 593 13.37 30.94 40.27
C SER A 593 13.97 29.63 39.80
N PHE A 594 13.12 28.61 39.57
CA PHE A 594 13.26 27.65 38.47
C PHE A 594 11.93 26.92 38.21
#